data_AF-A0A9X3ER94-F1
#
_entry.id   AF-A0A9X3ER94-F1
#
_cell.length_a   1.000
_cell.length_b   1.000
_cell.length_c   1.000
_cell.angle_alpha   90.00
_cell.angle_beta   90.00
_cell.angle_gamma   90.00
#
_symmetry.space_group_name_H-M   'P 1'
#
loop_
_entity.id
_entity.type
_entity.pdbx_description
1 polymer ?
#
loop_
_entity_poly.entity_id
_entity_poly.type
_entity_poly.pdbx_seq_one_letter_code
_entity_poly.pdbx_strand_id
1 'polypeptide(L)'
;MVLARTALAVTLLSGSLAHAAAPAAKRPPPDARADAVVAARIAVEYHDVRALARVLKDIFAVQPDRGEVRAILDDTRDATLVVFATPAGHADVRRVLADLVAGAP
;
A
#
# COMPACT_ATOMS: atom_id res chain seq x y z
N MET A 1 -3.08 -48.94 65.01
CA MET A 1 -4.08 -49.35 64.01
C MET A 1 -4.22 -48.17 63.04
N VAL A 2 -3.53 -48.08 61.91
CA VAL A 2 -3.57 -48.90 60.66
C VAL A 2 -4.95 -48.85 59.96
N LEU A 3 -5.00 -47.95 58.96
CA LEU A 3 -5.59 -48.02 57.62
C LEU A 3 -7.10 -48.27 57.38
N ALA A 4 -7.71 -47.28 56.71
CA ALA A 4 -8.49 -47.45 55.46
C ALA A 4 -8.49 -46.09 54.71
N ARG A 5 -7.67 -45.88 53.68
CA ARG A 5 -7.90 -46.21 52.25
C ARG A 5 -9.22 -45.67 51.69
N THR A 6 -9.18 -44.44 51.18
CA THR A 6 -9.86 -44.11 49.92
C THR A 6 -9.06 -43.06 49.17
N ALA A 7 -8.38 -43.51 48.12
CA ALA A 7 -7.81 -42.65 47.10
C ALA A 7 -8.94 -42.25 46.14
N LEU A 8 -9.08 -40.95 45.86
CA LEU A 8 -9.75 -40.49 44.65
C LEU A 8 -8.90 -39.39 44.05
N ALA A 9 -8.03 -39.80 43.13
CA ALA A 9 -7.37 -38.90 42.20
C ALA A 9 -8.42 -38.43 41.19
N VAL A 10 -8.73 -37.14 41.21
CA VAL A 10 -9.45 -36.49 40.12
C VAL A 10 -8.44 -35.64 39.36
N THR A 11 -7.78 -36.30 38.42
CA THR A 11 -7.05 -35.71 37.30
C THR A 11 -8.07 -35.19 36.31
N LEU A 12 -8.44 -33.91 36.40
CA LEU A 12 -9.16 -33.24 35.31
C LEU A 12 -8.16 -32.38 34.53
N LEU A 13 -7.62 -33.06 33.52
CA LEU A 13 -7.14 -32.60 32.23
C LEU A 13 -6.94 -31.10 32.08
N SER A 14 -5.65 -30.74 32.01
CA SER A 14 -5.11 -29.61 31.25
C SER A 14 -5.59 -29.67 29.80
N GLY A 15 -6.80 -29.18 29.55
CA GLY A 15 -7.32 -28.88 28.23
C GLY A 15 -6.69 -27.59 27.72
N SER A 16 -5.44 -27.70 27.25
CA SER A 16 -4.78 -26.69 26.44
C SER A 16 -5.61 -26.43 25.17
N LEU A 17 -6.54 -25.48 25.24
CA LEU A 17 -7.02 -24.77 24.06
C LEU A 17 -5.94 -23.76 23.64
N ALA A 18 -4.75 -24.28 23.32
CA ALA A 18 -3.88 -23.67 22.34
C ALA A 18 -4.61 -23.82 21.01
N HIS A 19 -5.61 -22.96 20.78
CA HIS A 19 -5.99 -22.58 19.44
C HIS A 19 -4.72 -21.97 18.85
N ALA A 20 -3.93 -22.82 18.19
CA ALA A 20 -2.84 -22.39 17.36
C ALA A 20 -3.49 -21.45 16.34
N ALA A 21 -3.46 -20.16 16.65
CA ALA A 21 -3.59 -19.10 15.69
C ALA A 21 -2.43 -19.35 14.73
N ALA A 22 -2.68 -20.20 13.72
CA ALA A 22 -1.80 -20.34 12.59
C ALA A 22 -1.49 -18.90 12.17
N PRO A 23 -0.20 -18.51 12.10
CA PRO A 23 0.15 -17.17 11.68
C PRO A 23 -0.61 -16.96 10.38
N ALA A 24 -1.48 -15.95 10.35
CA ALA A 24 -2.24 -15.62 9.17
C ALA A 24 -1.21 -15.43 8.07
N ALA A 25 -1.05 -16.45 7.22
CA ALA A 25 -0.14 -16.37 6.10
C ALA A 25 -0.56 -15.12 5.36
N LYS A 26 0.35 -14.13 5.31
CA LYS A 26 0.12 -12.81 4.73
C LYS A 26 -0.55 -13.04 3.38
N ARG A 27 -1.88 -12.86 3.35
CA ARG A 27 -2.67 -13.11 2.15
C ARG A 27 -2.01 -12.22 1.09
N PRO A 28 -1.53 -12.78 -0.03
CA PRO A 28 -0.95 -11.93 -1.07
C PRO A 28 -2.00 -10.85 -1.37
N PRO A 29 -1.61 -9.56 -1.32
CA PRO A 29 -2.57 -8.49 -1.56
C PRO A 29 -3.26 -8.76 -2.90
N PRO A 30 -4.56 -8.47 -3.03
CA PRO A 30 -5.32 -8.67 -4.27
C PRO A 30 -4.71 -7.94 -5.50
N ASP A 31 -3.67 -7.14 -5.27
CA ASP A 31 -2.91 -6.32 -6.22
C ASP A 31 -1.70 -7.01 -6.87
N ALA A 32 -1.52 -8.33 -6.74
CA ALA A 32 -0.39 -9.03 -7.38
C ALA A 32 -0.52 -9.18 -8.91
N ARG A 33 -1.37 -8.39 -9.55
CA ARG A 33 -1.49 -8.32 -11.01
C ARG A 33 -0.60 -7.18 -11.52
N ALA A 34 0.22 -7.46 -12.54
CA ALA A 34 1.15 -6.48 -13.09
C ALA A 34 0.46 -5.22 -13.66
N ASP A 35 -0.82 -5.33 -13.97
CA ASP A 35 -1.73 -4.32 -14.51
C ASP A 35 -2.72 -3.78 -13.47
N ALA A 36 -2.57 -4.10 -12.19
CA ALA A 36 -3.43 -3.54 -11.15
C ALA A 36 -3.19 -2.02 -11.01
N VAL A 37 -4.27 -1.24 -11.12
CA VAL A 37 -4.25 0.19 -10.79
C VAL A 37 -4.25 0.34 -9.27
N VAL A 38 -3.18 0.92 -8.74
CA VAL A 38 -3.03 1.17 -7.30
C VAL A 38 -2.80 2.65 -7.02
N ALA A 39 -3.19 3.09 -5.82
CA ALA A 39 -2.96 4.45 -5.35
C ALA A 39 -1.55 4.56 -4.75
N ALA A 40 -0.74 5.49 -5.23
CA ALA A 40 0.55 5.83 -4.65
C ALA A 40 0.59 7.31 -4.25
N ARG A 41 1.19 7.58 -3.09
CA ARG A 41 1.50 8.95 -2.66
C ARG A 41 2.93 9.30 -3.08
N ILE A 42 3.10 10.45 -3.71
CA ILE A 42 4.38 10.98 -4.17
C ILE A 42 4.55 12.36 -3.54
N ALA A 43 5.48 12.48 -2.59
CA ALA A 43 5.89 13.77 -2.05
C ALA A 43 6.61 14.57 -3.14
N VAL A 44 6.29 15.86 -3.24
CA VAL A 44 6.89 16.76 -4.23
C VAL A 44 7.42 18.02 -3.54
N GLU A 45 8.69 18.33 -3.78
CA GLU A 45 9.30 19.60 -3.35
C GLU A 45 8.98 20.68 -4.38
N TYR A 46 7.70 21.01 -4.51
CA TYR A 46 7.22 22.01 -5.46
C TYR A 46 6.29 22.99 -4.77
N HIS A 47 6.53 24.29 -4.97
CA HIS A 47 5.84 25.35 -4.24
C HIS A 47 4.32 25.36 -4.48
N ASP A 48 3.88 24.91 -5.67
CA ASP A 48 2.45 24.83 -6.04
C ASP A 48 2.10 23.44 -6.57
N VAL A 49 1.80 22.52 -5.65
CA VAL A 49 1.40 21.14 -5.97
C VAL A 49 0.15 21.08 -6.83
N ARG A 50 -0.74 22.07 -6.73
CA ARG A 50 -1.96 22.12 -7.55
C ARG A 50 -1.63 22.44 -9.00
N ALA A 51 -0.75 23.42 -9.24
CA ALA A 51 -0.27 23.72 -10.58
C ALA A 51 0.44 22.51 -11.19
N LEU A 52 1.31 21.85 -10.42
CA LEU A 52 2.01 20.63 -10.85
C LEU A 52 1.04 19.51 -11.21
N ALA A 53 0.01 19.26 -10.39
CA ALA A 53 -1.00 18.25 -10.66
C ALA A 53 -1.77 18.54 -11.97
N ARG A 54 -2.05 19.81 -12.28
CA ARG A 54 -2.69 20.21 -13.56
C ARG A 54 -1.79 19.91 -14.74
N VAL A 55 -0.52 20.32 -14.68
CA VAL A 55 0.45 20.08 -15.76
C VAL A 55 0.61 18.58 -16.02
N LEU A 56 0.73 17.76 -14.97
CA LEU A 56 0.81 16.32 -15.15
C LEU A 56 -0.45 15.73 -15.77
N LYS A 57 -1.64 16.16 -15.35
CA LYS A 57 -2.90 15.74 -16.01
C LYS A 57 -2.89 16.04 -17.49
N ASP A 58 -2.43 17.23 -17.88
CA ASP A 58 -2.37 17.63 -19.29
C ASP A 58 -1.37 16.78 -20.07
N ILE A 59 -0.19 16.50 -19.51
CA ILE A 59 0.83 15.64 -20.14
C ILE A 59 0.28 14.23 -20.41
N PHE A 60 -0.36 13.61 -19.41
CA PHE A 60 -0.88 12.24 -19.52
C PHE A 60 -2.20 12.16 -20.29
N ALA A 61 -2.96 13.26 -20.40
CA ALA A 61 -4.13 13.33 -21.28
C ALA A 61 -3.74 13.31 -22.76
N VAL A 62 -2.63 13.95 -23.13
CA VAL A 62 -2.15 14.03 -24.52
C VAL A 62 -1.37 12.78 -24.94
N GLN A 63 -0.77 12.06 -23.99
CA GLN A 63 0.04 10.87 -24.26
C GLN A 63 -0.55 9.63 -23.56
N PRO A 64 -1.65 9.07 -24.08
CA PRO A 64 -2.34 7.92 -23.46
C PRO A 64 -1.48 6.65 -23.42
N ASP A 65 -0.42 6.58 -24.23
CA ASP A 65 0.50 5.44 -24.27
C ASP A 65 1.50 5.41 -23.08
N ARG A 66 1.59 6.49 -22.28
CA ARG A 66 2.50 6.59 -21.11
C ARG A 66 1.89 5.97 -19.85
N GLY A 67 1.69 4.66 -19.89
CA GLY A 67 1.18 3.88 -18.76
C GLY A 67 -0.25 4.23 -18.38
N GLU A 68 -0.97 3.27 -17.77
CA GLU A 68 -2.35 3.50 -17.39
C GLU A 68 -2.45 4.38 -16.14
N VAL A 69 -2.32 5.69 -16.32
CA VAL A 69 -2.63 6.70 -15.30
C VAL A 69 -4.12 7.01 -15.37
N ARG A 70 -4.86 6.66 -14.32
CA ARG A 70 -6.31 6.88 -14.24
C ARG A 70 -6.66 8.22 -13.61
N ALA A 71 -5.91 8.63 -12.59
CA ALA A 71 -6.15 9.88 -11.91
C ALA A 71 -4.89 10.39 -11.20
N ILE A 72 -4.78 11.71 -11.12
CA ILE A 72 -3.79 12.43 -10.33
C ILE A 72 -4.57 13.42 -9.46
N LEU A 73 -4.35 13.41 -8.16
CA LEU A 73 -4.95 14.34 -7.21
C LEU A 73 -3.85 15.12 -6.49
N ASP A 74 -4.10 16.38 -6.17
CA ASP A 74 -3.26 17.19 -5.31
C ASP A 74 -3.75 17.14 -3.86
N ASP A 75 -2.81 16.93 -2.94
CA ASP A 75 -2.96 17.18 -1.51
C ASP A 75 -2.04 18.34 -1.13
N THR A 76 -2.62 19.54 -1.10
CA THR A 76 -1.87 20.78 -0.85
C THR A 76 -1.42 20.93 0.60
N ARG A 77 -1.99 20.17 1.54
CA ARG A 77 -1.61 20.22 2.96
C ARG A 77 -0.26 19.55 3.20
N ASP A 78 -0.05 18.43 2.51
CA ASP A 78 1.13 17.58 2.67
C ASP A 78 2.09 17.66 1.48
N ALA A 79 1.93 18.67 0.61
CA ALA A 79 2.68 18.82 -0.64
C ALA A 79 2.84 17.48 -1.41
N THR A 80 1.73 16.76 -1.58
CA THR A 80 1.74 15.38 -2.06
C THR A 80 0.82 15.22 -3.26
N LEU A 81 1.24 14.41 -4.23
CA LEU A 81 0.39 13.92 -5.30
C LEU A 81 -0.11 12.51 -4.97
N VAL A 82 -1.42 12.29 -5.14
CA VAL A 82 -2.01 10.95 -5.09
C VAL A 82 -2.28 10.47 -6.50
N VAL A 83 -1.60 9.40 -6.91
CA VAL A 83 -1.62 8.90 -8.28
C VAL A 83 -2.21 7.51 -8.32
N PHE A 84 -3.29 7.36 -9.09
CA PHE A 84 -3.91 6.07 -9.39
C PHE A 84 -3.40 5.60 -10.73
N ALA A 85 -2.50 4.63 -10.72
CA ALA A 85 -1.92 4.09 -11.95
C ALA A 85 -1.46 2.65 -11.78
N THR A 86 -1.14 2.00 -12.89
CA THR A 86 -0.36 0.75 -12.86
C THR A 86 1.08 1.02 -12.41
N PRO A 87 1.85 -0.02 -12.01
CA PRO A 87 3.26 0.14 -11.68
C PRO A 87 4.08 0.84 -12.77
N ALA A 88 3.80 0.55 -14.05
CA ALA A 88 4.42 1.23 -15.19
C ALA A 88 4.03 2.72 -15.24
N GLY A 89 2.74 3.04 -15.04
CA GLY A 89 2.28 4.43 -14.98
C GLY A 89 2.90 5.22 -13.82
N HIS A 90 3.11 4.59 -12.65
CA HIS A 90 3.86 5.23 -11.55
C HIS A 90 5.32 5.49 -11.91
N ALA A 91 5.98 4.58 -12.62
CA ALA A 91 7.34 4.79 -13.09
C ALA A 91 7.41 5.97 -14.08
N ASP A 92 6.45 6.08 -14.99
CA ASP A 92 6.36 7.19 -15.94
C ASP A 92 6.12 8.53 -15.25
N VAL A 93 5.20 8.59 -14.28
CA VAL A 93 4.96 9.81 -13.51
C VAL A 93 6.23 10.26 -12.77
N ARG A 94 6.97 9.33 -12.15
CA ARG A 94 8.23 9.65 -11.46
C ARG A 94 9.31 10.16 -12.42
N ARG A 95 9.40 9.58 -13.62
CA ARG A 95 10.33 10.04 -14.66
C ARG A 95 10.00 11.47 -15.08
N VAL A 96 8.74 11.75 -15.41
CA VAL A 96 8.30 13.11 -15.81
C VAL A 96 8.55 14.11 -14.68
N LEU A 97 8.27 13.75 -13.43
CA LEU A 97 8.58 14.59 -12.27
C LEU A 97 10.08 14.89 -12.15
N ALA A 98 10.94 13.88 -12.33
CA ALA A 98 12.38 14.08 -12.30
C ALA A 98 12.85 15.04 -13.43
N ASP A 99 12.31 14.88 -14.64
CA ASP A 99 12.63 15.75 -15.78
C ASP A 99 12.20 17.22 -15.53
N LEU A 100 11.02 17.42 -14.92
CA LEU A 100 10.51 18.76 -14.58
C LEU A 100 11.35 19.45 -13.50
N VAL A 101 11.88 18.68 -12.53
CA VAL A 101 12.76 19.22 -11.47
C VAL A 101 14.15 19.51 -12.02
N ALA A 102 14.71 18.62 -12.85
CA ALA A 102 16.03 18.79 -13.45
C ALA A 102 16.07 19.89 -14.52
N GLY A 103 14.94 20.23 -15.12
CA GLY A 103 14.80 21.25 -16.16
C GLY A 103 14.58 22.69 -15.66
N ALA A 104 14.62 22.94 -14.35
CA ALA A 104 14.59 24.30 -13.82
C ALA A 104 15.96 24.97 -14.04
N PRO A 105 16.06 26.03 -14.87
CA PRO A 105 17.31 26.76 -15.11
C PRO A 105 17.82 27.50 -13.86
#